data_AF-A0A523U628-F1
#
_entry.id   AF-A0A523U628-F1
#
_cell.length_a   1.000
_cell.length_b   1.000
_cell.length_c   1.000
_cell.angle_alpha   90.00
_cell.angle_beta   90.00
_cell.angle_gamma   90.00
#
_symmetry.space_group_name_H-M   'P 1'
#
loop_
_entity.id
_entity.type
_entity.pdbx_description
1 polymer ?
#
loop_
_entity_poly.entity_id
_entity_poly.type
_entity_poly.pdbx_seq_one_letter_code
_entity_poly.pdbx_strand_id
1 'polypeptide(L)'
;MNLEDRIAHYVARIFEEYQLRLIKAPKAIHEPLLGTNLFYPHEVAVLDTPLLQRLRHIHQTGLAFLTFPSATHSRFEHTLGVTVLATRFAHRINESIGRRTGANEVNVPAPITGDPEKDELAEIRMAALLHDCGHAILSHTSEDIYGLRDDISELQKKDPRFTK
;
A
#
# COMPACT_ATOMS: atom_id res chain seq x y z
N MET A 1 5.87 7.09 -28.01
CA MET A 1 4.97 6.76 -26.90
C MET A 1 5.45 7.57 -25.69
N ASN A 2 4.65 8.51 -25.19
CA ASN A 2 5.04 9.33 -24.05
C ASN A 2 5.04 8.48 -22.75
N LEU A 3 5.44 9.06 -21.61
CA LEU A 3 5.49 8.32 -20.34
C LEU A 3 4.11 7.81 -19.92
N GLU A 4 3.07 8.63 -20.05
CA GLU A 4 1.69 8.30 -19.68
C GLU A 4 1.16 7.13 -20.51
N ASP A 5 1.37 7.15 -21.83
CA ASP A 5 1.00 6.08 -22.75
C ASP A 5 1.70 4.76 -22.36
N ARG A 6 2.98 4.81 -21.96
CA ARG A 6 3.74 3.63 -21.52
C ARG A 6 3.21 3.07 -20.20
N ILE A 7 2.85 3.95 -19.26
CA ILE A 7 2.22 3.56 -18.00
C ILE A 7 0.85 2.93 -18.27
N ALA A 8 0.01 3.59 -19.08
CA ALA A 8 -1.32 3.10 -19.44
C ALA A 8 -1.24 1.74 -20.15
N HIS A 9 -0.31 1.58 -21.09
CA HIS A 9 -0.06 0.31 -21.76
C HIS A 9 0.39 -0.78 -20.77
N TYR A 10 1.29 -0.46 -19.84
CA TYR A 10 1.73 -1.39 -18.81
C TYR A 10 0.56 -1.82 -17.92
N VAL A 11 -0.24 -0.86 -17.43
CA VAL A 11 -1.41 -1.12 -16.58
C VAL A 11 -2.43 -1.99 -17.33
N ALA A 12 -2.80 -1.62 -18.56
CA ALA A 12 -3.72 -2.40 -19.38
C ALA A 12 -3.25 -3.84 -19.55
N ARG A 13 -1.96 -4.03 -19.83
CA ARG A 13 -1.35 -5.36 -20.00
C ARG A 13 -1.36 -6.19 -18.71
N ILE A 14 -1.02 -5.62 -17.55
CA ILE A 14 -1.02 -6.41 -16.30
C ILE A 14 -2.44 -6.74 -15.82
N PHE A 15 -3.45 -6.00 -16.27
CA PHE A 15 -4.85 -6.21 -15.94
C PHE A 15 -5.63 -6.96 -17.03
N GLU A 16 -5.00 -7.36 -18.14
CA GLU A 16 -5.68 -7.96 -19.31
C GLU A 16 -6.55 -9.18 -18.94
N GLU A 17 -6.03 -10.05 -18.08
CA GLU A 17 -6.74 -11.25 -17.60
C GLU A 17 -7.37 -11.06 -16.20
N TYR A 18 -7.25 -9.88 -15.61
CA TYR A 18 -7.72 -9.66 -14.25
C TYR A 18 -9.25 -9.52 -14.22
N GLN A 19 -9.89 -10.44 -13.51
CA GLN A 19 -11.31 -10.35 -13.20
C GLN A 19 -11.51 -9.92 -11.76
N LEU A 20 -12.20 -8.78 -11.57
CA LEU A 20 -12.55 -8.30 -10.25
C LEU A 20 -13.46 -9.33 -9.56
N ARG A 21 -13.03 -9.80 -8.39
CA ARG A 21 -13.83 -10.68 -7.55
C ARG A 21 -14.49 -9.87 -6.44
N LEU A 22 -15.82 -9.98 -6.35
CA LEU A 22 -16.58 -9.39 -5.26
C LEU A 22 -16.32 -10.16 -3.96
N ILE A 23 -15.55 -9.54 -3.08
CA ILE A 23 -15.31 -10.03 -1.73
C ILE A 23 -16.48 -9.61 -0.86
N LYS A 24 -17.13 -10.56 -0.19
CA LYS A 24 -18.34 -10.30 0.63
C LYS A 24 -18.06 -10.18 2.12
N ALA A 25 -16.90 -10.66 2.57
CA ALA A 25 -16.53 -10.70 3.98
C ALA A 25 -15.05 -10.33 4.17
N PRO A 26 -14.67 -9.79 5.33
CA PRO A 26 -13.27 -9.57 5.65
C PRO A 26 -12.45 -10.87 5.56
N LYS A 27 -11.19 -10.74 5.17
CA LYS A 27 -10.23 -11.85 5.08
C LYS A 27 -9.27 -11.77 6.26
N ALA A 28 -9.15 -12.87 7.00
CA ALA A 28 -8.12 -13.01 8.01
C ALA A 28 -6.79 -13.36 7.33
N ILE A 29 -5.75 -12.58 7.63
CA ILE A 29 -4.39 -12.83 7.16
C ILE A 29 -3.48 -12.89 8.39
N HIS A 30 -2.73 -13.97 8.52
CA HIS A 30 -1.75 -14.14 9.57
C HIS A 30 -0.37 -13.73 9.04
N GLU A 31 0.32 -12.86 9.77
CA GLU A 31 1.73 -12.58 9.54
C GLU A 31 2.55 -12.73 10.84
N PRO A 32 3.86 -13.01 10.75
CA PRO A 32 4.65 -13.47 11.90
C PRO A 32 4.90 -12.42 13.00
N LEU A 33 4.79 -11.12 12.72
CA LEU A 33 5.19 -10.04 13.62
C LEU A 33 4.03 -9.45 14.43
N LEU A 34 2.84 -9.30 13.83
CA LEU A 34 1.66 -8.66 14.44
C LEU A 34 0.46 -9.62 14.57
N GLY A 35 0.60 -10.89 14.15
CA GLY A 35 -0.38 -11.96 14.30
C GLY A 35 -1.45 -11.99 13.21
N THR A 36 -2.64 -12.48 13.58
CA THR A 36 -3.78 -12.55 12.66
C THR A 36 -4.55 -11.23 12.65
N ASN A 37 -4.66 -10.60 11.48
CA ASN A 37 -5.36 -9.34 11.31
C ASN A 37 -6.41 -9.46 10.20
N LEU A 38 -7.47 -8.64 10.30
CA LEU A 38 -8.55 -8.61 9.31
C LEU A 38 -8.25 -7.55 8.24
N PHE A 39 -8.54 -7.92 7.01
CA PHE A 39 -8.55 -7.03 5.85
C PHE A 39 -9.96 -6.96 5.28
N TYR A 40 -10.47 -5.74 5.08
CA TYR A 40 -11.85 -5.49 4.67
C TYR A 40 -12.07 -5.80 3.19
N PRO A 41 -13.31 -6.07 2.75
CA PRO A 41 -13.59 -6.44 1.36
C PRO A 41 -12.95 -5.55 0.28
N HIS A 42 -12.98 -4.23 0.46
CA HIS A 42 -12.38 -3.28 -0.47
C HIS A 42 -10.84 -3.37 -0.50
N GLU A 43 -10.21 -3.59 0.65
CA GLU A 43 -8.77 -3.81 0.76
C GLU A 43 -8.35 -5.11 0.11
N VAL A 44 -9.13 -6.19 0.33
CA VAL A 44 -8.86 -7.49 -0.29
C VAL A 44 -9.00 -7.41 -1.80
N ALA A 45 -10.00 -6.66 -2.31
CA ALA A 45 -10.15 -6.43 -3.74
C ALA A 45 -8.90 -5.77 -4.35
N VAL A 46 -8.32 -4.78 -3.67
CA VAL A 46 -7.08 -4.11 -4.10
C VAL A 46 -5.84 -4.99 -3.90
N LEU A 47 -5.73 -5.68 -2.78
CA LEU A 47 -4.64 -6.63 -2.48
C LEU A 47 -4.56 -7.72 -3.54
N ASP A 48 -5.70 -8.26 -3.99
CA ASP A 48 -5.77 -9.34 -4.98
C ASP A 48 -5.52 -8.86 -6.42
N THR A 49 -5.24 -7.57 -6.65
CA THR A 49 -4.86 -7.06 -7.98
C THR A 49 -3.45 -7.50 -8.39
N PRO A 50 -3.16 -7.64 -9.70
CA PRO A 50 -1.81 -7.91 -10.20
C PRO A 50 -0.80 -6.86 -9.75
N LEU A 51 -1.24 -5.61 -9.62
CA LEU A 51 -0.40 -4.48 -9.18
C LEU A 51 0.17 -4.69 -7.77
N LEU A 52 -0.62 -5.23 -6.84
CA LEU A 52 -0.19 -5.49 -5.46
C LEU A 52 0.41 -6.87 -5.31
N GLN A 53 -0.13 -7.90 -5.98
CA GLN A 53 0.42 -9.25 -5.95
C GLN A 53 1.86 -9.32 -6.46
N ARG A 54 2.27 -8.43 -7.39
CA ARG A 54 3.67 -8.35 -7.85
C ARG A 54 4.66 -8.07 -6.72
N LEU A 55 4.24 -7.41 -5.63
CA LEU A 55 5.12 -7.06 -4.51
C LEU A 55 5.66 -8.30 -3.79
N ARG A 56 5.02 -9.47 -3.96
CA ARG A 56 5.52 -10.76 -3.44
C ARG A 56 6.88 -11.14 -4.03
N HIS A 57 7.23 -10.59 -5.18
CA HIS A 57 8.46 -10.88 -5.91
C HIS A 57 9.50 -9.77 -5.78
N ILE A 58 9.28 -8.79 -4.90
CA ILE A 58 10.18 -7.67 -4.66
C ILE A 58 10.67 -7.76 -3.23
N HIS A 59 11.94 -8.12 -3.03
CA HIS A 59 12.56 -8.15 -1.70
C HIS A 59 12.59 -6.76 -1.09
N GLN A 60 12.12 -6.63 0.15
CA GLN A 60 12.10 -5.36 0.89
C GLN A 60 13.47 -4.69 0.90
N THR A 61 14.52 -5.47 1.18
CA THR A 61 15.89 -4.99 1.36
C THR A 61 16.77 -5.21 0.13
N GLY A 62 16.19 -5.27 -1.07
CA GLY A 62 16.95 -5.43 -2.32
C GLY A 62 17.82 -6.69 -2.31
N LEU A 63 19.14 -6.53 -2.50
CA LEU A 63 20.12 -7.63 -2.52
C LEU A 63 20.64 -8.04 -1.15
N ALA A 64 20.14 -7.46 -0.04
CA ALA A 64 20.64 -7.78 1.30
C ALA A 64 20.55 -9.27 1.64
N PHE A 65 19.61 -10.02 1.04
CA PHE A 65 19.50 -11.48 1.22
C PHE A 65 20.76 -12.25 0.80
N LEU A 66 21.62 -11.68 -0.07
CA LEU A 66 22.89 -12.27 -0.47
C LEU A 66 23.96 -12.18 0.64
N THR A 67 23.81 -11.26 1.59
CA THR A 67 24.70 -11.10 2.75
C THR A 67 24.04 -11.60 4.04
N PHE A 68 22.73 -11.38 4.19
CA PHE A 68 21.91 -11.78 5.32
C PHE A 68 20.84 -12.76 4.83
N PRO A 69 21.09 -14.09 4.85
CA PRO A 69 20.19 -15.07 4.24
C PRO A 69 18.75 -15.10 4.79
N SER A 70 18.50 -14.51 5.96
CA SER A 70 17.17 -14.35 6.54
C SER A 70 16.40 -13.13 6.03
N ALA A 71 17.04 -12.20 5.32
CA ALA A 71 16.43 -10.99 4.78
C ALA A 71 15.66 -11.25 3.48
N THR A 72 14.83 -12.30 3.45
CA THR A 72 14.09 -12.76 2.27
C THR A 72 12.70 -12.15 2.12
N HIS A 73 12.25 -11.41 3.14
CA HIS A 73 10.94 -10.78 3.16
C HIS A 73 10.71 -9.86 1.95
N SER A 74 9.50 -9.89 1.42
CA SER A 74 9.04 -9.09 0.30
C SER A 74 8.30 -7.82 0.75
N ARG A 75 8.10 -6.90 -0.20
CA ARG A 75 7.30 -5.69 0.02
C ARG A 75 5.82 -5.99 0.27
N PHE A 76 5.35 -7.18 -0.11
CA PHE A 76 3.96 -7.57 0.11
C PHE A 76 3.62 -7.70 1.60
N GLU A 77 4.36 -8.51 2.37
CA GLU A 77 4.13 -8.63 3.82
C GLU A 77 4.47 -7.34 4.57
N HIS A 78 5.43 -6.55 4.07
CA HIS A 78 5.69 -5.22 4.60
C HIS A 78 4.43 -4.33 4.49
N THR A 79 3.82 -4.28 3.31
CA THR A 79 2.59 -3.53 3.04
C THR A 79 1.43 -3.96 3.96
N LEU A 80 1.27 -5.27 4.17
CA LEU A 80 0.28 -5.79 5.13
C LEU A 80 0.55 -5.30 6.55
N GLY A 81 1.81 -5.37 7.00
CA GLY A 81 2.24 -4.90 8.31
C GLY A 81 2.00 -3.39 8.52
N VAL A 82 2.37 -2.56 7.54
CA VAL A 82 2.14 -1.10 7.58
C VAL A 82 0.65 -0.79 7.68
N THR A 83 -0.21 -1.50 6.95
CA THR A 83 -1.67 -1.33 7.02
C THR A 83 -2.21 -1.60 8.43
N VAL A 84 -1.75 -2.67 9.08
CA VAL A 84 -2.13 -3.01 10.45
C VAL A 84 -1.62 -1.97 11.44
N LEU A 85 -0.35 -1.56 11.31
CA LEU A 85 0.26 -0.57 12.18
C LEU A 85 -0.39 0.81 12.05
N ALA A 86 -0.77 1.24 10.84
CA ALA A 86 -1.48 2.48 10.60
C ALA A 86 -2.80 2.53 11.39
N THR A 87 -3.54 1.42 11.41
CA THR A 87 -4.76 1.30 12.23
C THR A 87 -4.48 1.38 13.71
N ARG A 88 -3.50 0.61 14.20
CA ARG A 88 -3.11 0.64 15.63
C ARG A 88 -2.67 2.04 16.04
N PHE A 89 -1.93 2.74 15.19
CA PHE A 89 -1.47 4.10 15.42
C PHE A 89 -2.63 5.09 15.50
N ALA A 90 -3.54 5.07 14.53
CA ALA A 90 -4.71 5.94 14.53
C ALA A 90 -5.63 5.69 15.74
N HIS A 91 -5.84 4.41 16.12
CA HIS A 91 -6.58 4.07 17.34
C HIS A 91 -5.93 4.66 18.59
N ARG A 92 -4.59 4.56 18.71
CA ARG A 92 -3.87 5.12 19.87
C ARG A 92 -3.96 6.64 19.93
N ILE A 93 -3.97 7.32 18.79
CA ILE A 93 -4.20 8.77 18.72
C ILE A 93 -5.61 9.10 19.19
N ASN A 94 -6.63 8.43 18.63
CA ASN A 94 -8.04 8.67 18.97
C ASN A 94 -8.32 8.38 20.46
N GLU A 95 -7.77 7.30 21.01
CA GLU A 95 -7.83 7.01 22.45
C GLU A 95 -7.17 8.13 23.28
N SER A 96 -6.02 8.63 22.84
CA SER A 96 -5.30 9.70 23.55
C SER A 96 -6.09 11.02 23.55
N ILE A 97 -6.71 11.36 22.41
CA ILE A 97 -7.55 12.54 22.26
C ILE A 97 -8.84 12.40 23.07
N GLY A 98 -9.53 11.26 22.95
CA GLY A 98 -10.77 10.98 23.67
C GLY A 98 -10.62 11.07 25.19
N ARG A 99 -9.50 10.56 25.74
CA ARG A 99 -9.16 10.74 27.16
C ARG A 99 -9.01 12.20 27.57
N ARG A 100 -8.59 13.10 26.66
CA ARG A 100 -8.41 14.53 26.92
C ARG A 100 -9.71 15.33 26.74
N THR A 101 -10.59 14.90 25.84
CA THR A 101 -11.80 15.64 25.46
C THR A 101 -13.09 15.06 26.07
N GLY A 102 -13.01 13.91 26.74
CA GLY A 102 -14.18 13.21 27.30
C GLY A 102 -15.00 12.45 26.26
N ALA A 103 -14.55 12.39 25.00
CA ALA A 103 -15.18 11.61 23.94
C ALA A 103 -14.71 10.14 24.01
N ASN A 104 -15.65 9.21 23.93
CA ASN A 104 -15.40 7.79 24.19
C ASN A 104 -15.90 6.94 23.01
N GLU A 105 -15.36 7.16 21.82
CA GLU A 105 -15.62 6.30 20.67
C GLU A 105 -14.33 5.79 20.07
N VAL A 106 -14.21 4.46 20.03
CA VAL A 106 -13.22 3.74 19.24
C VAL A 106 -13.97 3.19 18.04
N ASN A 107 -13.83 3.83 16.88
CA ASN A 107 -14.49 3.37 15.66
C ASN A 107 -13.69 2.24 15.02
N VAL A 108 -14.37 1.11 14.80
CA VAL A 108 -13.89 0.04 13.92
C VAL A 108 -13.93 0.59 12.49
N PRO A 109 -12.86 0.46 11.68
CA PRO A 109 -12.89 0.92 10.29
C PRO A 109 -14.06 0.28 9.52
N ALA A 110 -14.91 1.11 8.92
CA ALA A 110 -15.97 0.67 8.00
C ALA A 110 -15.43 0.56 6.56
N PRO A 111 -16.11 -0.15 5.65
CA PRO A 111 -15.81 -0.05 4.22
C PRO A 111 -15.92 1.40 3.73
N ILE A 112 -15.08 1.80 2.76
CA ILE A 112 -15.17 3.12 2.13
C ILE A 112 -16.59 3.32 1.57
N THR A 113 -17.25 4.35 2.06
CA THR A 113 -18.63 4.73 1.72
C THR A 113 -18.70 5.93 0.77
N GLY A 114 -17.59 6.65 0.60
CA GLY A 114 -17.49 7.93 -0.11
C GLY A 114 -17.74 9.15 0.80
N ASP A 115 -17.87 8.94 2.11
CA ASP A 115 -18.05 9.99 3.11
C ASP A 115 -16.75 10.17 3.91
N PRO A 116 -15.99 11.26 3.71
CA PRO A 116 -14.68 11.46 4.32
C PRO A 116 -14.69 11.40 5.86
N GLU A 117 -15.78 11.84 6.51
CA GLU A 117 -15.88 11.81 7.97
C GLU A 117 -16.03 10.38 8.51
N LYS A 118 -16.63 9.49 7.72
CA LYS A 118 -16.83 8.08 8.08
C LYS A 118 -15.69 7.18 7.62
N ASP A 119 -14.98 7.61 6.58
CA ASP A 119 -14.00 6.79 5.89
C ASP A 119 -12.56 7.05 6.35
N GLU A 120 -12.31 7.99 7.28
CA GLU A 120 -10.96 8.41 7.69
C GLU A 120 -10.00 7.23 7.93
N LEU A 121 -10.39 6.25 8.76
CA LEU A 121 -9.57 5.06 9.01
C LEU A 121 -9.42 4.15 7.79
N ALA A 122 -10.44 4.06 6.94
CA ALA A 122 -10.41 3.28 5.71
C ALA A 122 -9.47 3.92 4.66
N GLU A 123 -9.50 5.25 4.53
CA GLU A 123 -8.58 6.00 3.67
C GLU A 123 -7.13 5.87 4.15
N ILE A 124 -6.88 6.01 5.46
CA ILE A 124 -5.56 5.81 6.05
C ILE A 124 -5.04 4.40 5.76
N ARG A 125 -5.89 3.38 5.91
CA ARG A 125 -5.52 1.98 5.62
C ARG A 125 -5.28 1.76 4.14
N MET A 126 -6.08 2.36 3.25
CA MET A 126 -5.86 2.29 1.81
C MET A 126 -4.57 3.00 1.37
N ALA A 127 -4.26 4.15 1.96
CA ALA A 127 -2.99 4.83 1.74
C ALA A 127 -1.81 3.96 2.20
N ALA A 128 -1.91 3.34 3.37
CA ALA A 128 -0.93 2.40 3.88
C ALA A 128 -0.79 1.14 2.99
N LEU A 129 -1.88 0.66 2.40
CA LEU A 129 -1.86 -0.48 1.48
C LEU A 129 -1.18 -0.15 0.15
N LEU A 130 -1.28 1.10 -0.31
CA LEU A 130 -0.78 1.53 -1.61
C LEU A 130 0.60 2.21 -1.55
N HIS A 131 1.10 2.55 -0.37
CA HIS A 131 2.32 3.37 -0.24
C HIS A 131 3.54 2.81 -1.00
N ASP A 132 3.68 1.49 -1.04
CA ASP A 132 4.78 0.78 -1.65
C ASP A 132 4.46 0.23 -3.06
N CYS A 133 3.26 0.48 -3.59
CA CYS A 133 2.82 -0.08 -4.87
C CYS A 133 3.67 0.40 -6.06
N GLY A 134 4.42 1.49 -5.89
CA GLY A 134 5.32 2.07 -6.90
C GLY A 134 6.70 1.41 -6.99
N HIS A 135 7.13 0.63 -5.99
CA HIS A 135 8.50 0.11 -5.98
C HIS A 135 8.79 -0.85 -7.15
N ALA A 136 9.98 -0.72 -7.73
CA ALA A 136 10.45 -1.56 -8.83
C ALA A 136 11.40 -2.67 -8.32
N ILE A 137 12.11 -3.32 -9.26
CA ILE A 137 13.09 -4.36 -8.94
C ILE A 137 14.16 -3.82 -7.99
N LEU A 138 14.71 -4.65 -7.10
CA LEU A 138 15.76 -4.23 -6.16
C LEU A 138 15.37 -3.07 -5.21
N SER A 139 14.07 -2.77 -5.07
CA SER A 139 13.60 -1.83 -4.05
C SER A 139 14.27 -0.46 -4.18
N HIS A 140 14.80 0.09 -3.09
CA HIS A 140 15.41 1.42 -3.08
C HIS A 140 16.58 1.59 -4.07
N THR A 141 17.28 0.51 -4.43
CA THR A 141 18.38 0.59 -5.39
C THR A 141 17.91 1.00 -6.79
N SER A 142 16.68 0.67 -7.17
CA SER A 142 16.15 1.06 -8.48
C SER A 142 15.74 2.53 -8.56
N GLU A 143 15.49 3.19 -7.44
CA GLU A 143 14.92 4.54 -7.43
C GLU A 143 15.87 5.57 -7.99
N ASP A 144 17.14 5.45 -7.62
CA ASP A 144 18.21 6.25 -8.19
C ASP A 144 18.30 6.05 -9.70
N ILE A 145 18.11 4.82 -10.20
CA ILE A 145 18.24 4.50 -11.62
C ILE A 145 17.10 5.07 -12.44
N TYR A 146 15.84 4.90 -12.03
CA TYR A 146 14.73 5.46 -12.79
C TYR A 146 14.61 6.97 -12.61
N GLY A 147 15.07 7.53 -11.49
CA GLY A 147 15.17 8.99 -11.30
C GLY A 147 16.09 9.67 -12.32
N LEU A 148 17.05 8.95 -12.91
CA LEU A 148 17.93 9.46 -13.97
C LEU A 148 17.26 9.54 -15.34
N ARG A 149 16.04 9.03 -15.52
CA ARG A 149 15.36 9.10 -16.81
C ARG A 149 14.76 10.50 -17.03
N ASP A 150 15.02 11.05 -18.21
CA ASP A 150 14.50 12.38 -18.60
C ASP A 150 12.97 12.47 -18.47
N ASP A 151 12.26 11.41 -18.87
CA ASP A 151 10.80 11.37 -18.83
C ASP A 151 10.23 11.45 -17.40
N ILE A 152 10.88 10.83 -16.42
CA ILE A 152 10.51 10.90 -15.00
C ILE A 152 10.93 12.24 -14.40
N SER A 153 12.13 12.73 -14.71
CA SER A 153 12.61 14.02 -14.22
C SER A 153 11.72 15.18 -14.71
N GLU A 154 11.28 15.13 -15.96
CA GLU A 154 10.35 16.12 -16.50
C GLU A 154 8.97 16.05 -15.83
N LEU A 155 8.43 14.85 -15.60
CA LEU A 155 7.17 14.68 -14.88
C LEU A 155 7.26 15.30 -13.47
N GLN A 156 8.34 15.02 -12.74
CA GLN A 156 8.55 15.55 -11.40
C GLN A 156 8.59 17.08 -11.37
N LYS A 157 9.17 17.71 -12.40
CA LYS A 157 9.27 19.18 -12.51
C LYS A 157 7.94 19.84 -12.93
N LYS A 158 7.14 19.17 -13.77
CA LYS A 158 5.91 19.73 -14.36
C LYS A 158 4.69 19.52 -13.47
N ASP A 159 4.68 18.46 -12.66
CA ASP A 159 3.51 18.08 -11.87
C ASP A 159 3.60 18.66 -10.44
N PRO A 160 2.61 19.48 -10.02
CA PRO A 160 2.58 20.09 -8.68
C PRO A 160 2.49 19.07 -7.53
N ARG A 161 2.13 17.81 -7.81
CA ARG A 161 2.13 16.73 -6.80
C ARG A 161 3.55 16.30 -6.40
N PHE A 162 4.53 16.54 -7.28
CA PHE A 162 5.92 16.12 -7.09
C PHE A 162 6.90 17.29 -6.91
N THR A 163 6.48 18.51 -7.25
CA THR A 163 7.24 19.74 -6.97
C THR A 163 6.93 20.22 -5.55
N LYS A 164 7.98 20.32 -4.71
CA LYS A 164 7.91 20.93 -3.39
C LYS A 164 7.82 22.45 -3.48
#